data_AF-A0A954HCF1-F1
#
_entry.id   AF-A0A954HCF1-F1
#
_cell.length_a   1.000
_cell.length_b   1.000
_cell.length_c   1.000
_cell.angle_alpha   90.00
_cell.angle_beta   90.00
_cell.angle_gamma   90.00
#
_symmetry.space_group_name_H-M   'P 1'
#
loop_
_entity.id
_entity.type
_entity.pdbx_description
1 polymer ?
#
loop_
_entity_poly.entity_id
_entity_poly.type
_entity_poly.pdbx_seq_one_letter_code
_entity_poly.pdbx_strand_id
1 'polypeptide(L)'
;MTLEWYPSLERYTTASRTDCVTELTDEQWLLIEDLFPWEGPSRVGGRPQAPPRECFEGILWVLRTGARWKDLPKSFPSFTTCWRRFKTWTESGVFRLAWERLVEQLQREGQLDWTEGMADGTFA
;
A
#
# COMPACT_ATOMS: atom_id res chain seq x y z
N MET A 1 20.74 0.59 -9.13
CA MET A 1 19.71 -0.47 -9.22
C MET A 1 18.51 0.17 -9.88
N THR A 2 18.36 -0.04 -11.18
CA THR A 2 17.58 0.82 -12.07
C THR A 2 16.08 0.56 -11.96
N LEU A 3 15.31 1.64 -11.78
CA LEU A 3 13.85 1.76 -11.73
C LEU A 3 13.15 1.38 -13.05
N GLU A 4 13.74 0.48 -13.85
CA GLU A 4 13.27 0.21 -15.22
C GLU A 4 11.98 -0.59 -15.30
N TRP A 5 11.61 -1.30 -14.24
CA TRP A 5 10.34 -2.02 -14.21
C TRP A 5 9.21 -1.21 -13.57
N TYR A 6 9.52 -0.29 -12.65
CA TYR A 6 8.48 0.54 -12.05
C TYR A 6 7.88 1.42 -13.14
N PRO A 7 6.57 1.30 -13.44
CA PRO A 7 5.96 2.23 -14.37
C PRO A 7 6.22 3.64 -13.84
N SER A 8 6.84 4.48 -14.68
CA SER A 8 7.47 5.74 -14.25
C SER A 8 6.57 6.50 -13.27
N LEU A 9 7.20 7.01 -12.20
CA LEU A 9 6.55 7.81 -11.15
C LEU A 9 5.70 8.96 -11.71
N GLU A 10 5.91 9.34 -12.98
CA GLU A 10 5.11 10.28 -13.76
C GLU A 10 3.61 9.94 -13.86
N ARG A 11 3.19 8.68 -13.67
CA ARG A 11 1.76 8.35 -13.56
C ARG A 11 1.09 8.85 -12.28
N TYR A 12 1.88 9.21 -11.27
CA TYR A 12 1.40 9.68 -9.96
C TYR A 12 1.57 11.19 -9.74
N THR A 13 2.40 11.88 -10.56
CA THR A 13 2.75 13.29 -10.30
C THR A 13 1.92 14.33 -11.06
N THR A 14 1.07 13.95 -12.01
CA THR A 14 0.24 14.93 -12.75
C THR A 14 -1.24 14.65 -12.57
N ALA A 15 -1.86 15.46 -11.72
CA ALA A 15 -3.30 15.59 -11.63
C ALA A 15 -3.91 15.88 -13.00
N SER A 16 -4.68 14.93 -13.55
CA SER A 16 -5.90 15.16 -14.35
C SER A 16 -6.35 13.86 -15.03
N ARG A 17 -7.36 13.21 -14.42
CA ARG A 17 -8.61 12.68 -15.02
C ARG A 17 -9.17 11.54 -14.15
N THR A 18 -9.96 11.92 -13.15
CA THR A 18 -10.90 11.09 -12.35
C THR A 18 -10.26 9.98 -11.50
N ASP A 19 -9.90 10.36 -10.26
CA ASP A 19 -9.88 9.54 -9.04
C ASP A 19 -9.00 8.27 -8.99
N CYS A 20 -7.69 8.40 -9.21
CA CYS A 20 -6.74 7.44 -8.64
C CYS A 20 -6.40 7.87 -7.21
N VAL A 21 -6.98 7.19 -6.21
CA VAL A 21 -6.67 7.44 -4.80
C VAL A 21 -5.28 6.91 -4.51
N THR A 22 -4.30 7.80 -4.41
CA THR A 22 -2.94 7.48 -3.93
C THR A 22 -2.91 7.65 -2.42
N GLU A 23 -2.80 6.54 -1.69
CA GLU A 23 -2.75 6.56 -0.22
C GLU A 23 -1.33 6.84 0.31
N LEU A 24 -0.28 6.63 -0.51
CA LEU A 24 1.10 6.84 -0.14
C LEU A 24 1.81 7.81 -1.08
N THR A 25 2.67 8.65 -0.50
CA THR A 25 3.66 9.41 -1.28
C THR A 25 4.78 8.49 -1.77
N ASP A 26 5.50 8.93 -2.80
CA ASP A 26 6.65 8.19 -3.32
C ASP A 26 7.74 8.00 -2.26
N GLU A 27 7.97 9.03 -1.44
CA GLU A 27 8.95 9.00 -0.34
C GLU A 27 8.57 7.96 0.72
N GLN A 28 7.29 7.90 1.09
CA GLN A 28 6.77 6.91 2.01
C GLN A 28 6.88 5.49 1.45
N TRP A 29 6.62 5.30 0.15
CA TRP A 29 6.81 4.01 -0.50
C TRP A 29 8.27 3.56 -0.48
N LEU A 30 9.20 4.45 -0.84
CA LEU A 30 10.63 4.16 -0.85
C LEU A 30 11.17 3.74 0.52
N LEU A 31 10.55 4.20 1.62
CA LEU A 31 10.92 3.84 2.98
C LEU A 31 10.63 2.36 3.34
N ILE A 32 9.63 1.76 2.67
CA ILE A 32 9.14 0.42 2.98
C ILE A 32 9.34 -0.59 1.85
N GLU A 33 9.74 -0.14 0.66
CA GLU A 33 9.85 -0.96 -0.55
C GLU A 33 10.76 -2.18 -0.36
N ASP A 34 11.84 -2.05 0.42
CA ASP A 34 12.79 -3.14 0.73
C ASP A 34 12.12 -4.32 1.45
N LEU A 35 11.01 -4.09 2.13
CA LEU A 35 10.24 -5.13 2.83
C LEU A 35 9.41 -5.99 1.87
N PHE A 36 9.24 -5.57 0.61
CA PHE A 36 8.40 -6.23 -0.37
C PHE A 36 9.23 -6.77 -1.55
N PRO A 37 9.94 -7.91 -1.37
CA PRO A 37 10.70 -8.51 -2.45
C PRO A 37 9.75 -8.88 -3.59
N TRP A 38 10.01 -8.33 -4.76
CA TRP A 38 9.13 -8.48 -5.91
C TRP A 38 9.95 -8.68 -7.17
N GLU A 39 9.82 -9.87 -7.74
CA GLU A 39 10.70 -10.38 -8.81
C GLU A 39 10.20 -10.03 -10.22
N GLY A 40 9.14 -9.24 -10.32
CA GLY A 40 8.56 -8.93 -11.61
C GLY A 40 7.73 -10.02 -12.25
N PRO A 41 7.09 -9.69 -13.38
CA PRO A 41 6.41 -10.67 -14.21
C PRO A 41 7.46 -11.68 -14.69
N SER A 42 7.21 -12.95 -14.38
CA SER A 42 8.06 -14.04 -14.84
C SER A 42 8.14 -14.06 -16.36
N ARG A 43 9.36 -14.17 -16.89
CA ARG A 43 9.63 -14.37 -18.32
C ARG A 43 9.10 -15.71 -18.85
N VAL A 44 8.83 -16.66 -17.95
CA VAL A 44 8.41 -18.04 -18.28
C VAL A 44 6.89 -18.14 -18.54
N GLY A 45 6.15 -17.04 -18.42
CA GLY A 45 4.70 -16.99 -18.60
C GLY A 45 3.92 -17.27 -17.31
N GLY A 46 2.64 -16.89 -17.32
CA GLY A 46 1.74 -16.87 -16.15
C GLY A 46 1.13 -15.48 -15.94
N ARG A 47 0.09 -15.37 -15.10
CA ARG A 47 -0.50 -14.06 -14.77
C ARG A 47 0.56 -13.21 -14.05
N PRO A 48 0.89 -12.00 -14.54
CA PRO A 48 1.83 -11.11 -13.87
C PRO A 48 1.44 -10.92 -12.41
N GLN A 49 2.42 -11.00 -11.51
CA GLN A 49 2.19 -10.64 -10.12
C GLN A 49 1.88 -9.15 -10.06
N ALA A 50 0.81 -8.78 -9.36
CA ALA A 50 0.48 -7.38 -9.14
C ALA A 50 1.64 -6.66 -8.42
N PRO A 51 1.94 -5.39 -8.74
CA PRO A 51 2.96 -4.63 -8.04
C PRO A 51 2.65 -4.53 -6.53
N PRO A 52 3.65 -4.61 -5.64
CA PRO A 52 3.43 -4.54 -4.20
C PRO A 52 2.80 -3.23 -3.76
N ARG A 53 3.21 -2.09 -4.32
CA ARG A 53 2.66 -0.78 -3.99
C ARG A 53 1.18 -0.69 -4.25
N GLU A 54 0.75 -1.03 -5.46
CA GLU A 54 -0.67 -0.98 -5.83
C GLU A 54 -1.52 -1.87 -4.91
N CYS A 55 -0.99 -3.02 -4.49
CA CYS A 55 -1.66 -3.88 -3.52
C CYS A 55 -1.69 -3.24 -2.14
N PHE A 56 -0.59 -2.63 -1.70
CA PHE A 56 -0.47 -1.98 -0.39
C PHE A 56 -1.37 -0.75 -0.28
N GLU A 57 -1.40 0.11 -1.30
CA GLU A 57 -2.32 1.26 -1.38
C GLU A 57 -3.79 0.79 -1.37
N GLY A 58 -4.12 -0.29 -2.09
CA GLY A 58 -5.46 -0.87 -2.03
C GLY A 58 -5.83 -1.42 -0.64
N ILE A 59 -4.87 -2.00 0.08
CA ILE A 59 -5.05 -2.43 1.47
C ILE A 59 -5.28 -1.21 2.37
N LEU A 60 -4.45 -0.17 2.26
CA LEU A 60 -4.60 1.06 3.04
C LEU A 60 -5.95 1.72 2.81
N TRP A 61 -6.42 1.79 1.56
CA TRP A 61 -7.73 2.31 1.24
C TRP A 61 -8.85 1.57 2.00
N VAL A 62 -8.80 0.23 2.03
CA VAL A 62 -9.76 -0.59 2.78
C VAL A 62 -9.67 -0.34 4.28
N LEU A 63 -8.45 -0.28 4.84
CA LEU A 63 -8.25 -0.04 6.26
C LEU A 63 -8.68 1.36 6.70
N ARG A 64 -8.45 2.38 5.87
CA ARG A 64 -8.85 3.77 6.13
C ARG A 64 -10.36 3.96 6.02
N THR A 65 -11.00 3.33 5.04
CA THR A 65 -12.45 3.51 4.78
C THR A 65 -13.33 2.55 5.57
N GLY A 66 -12.79 1.41 6.04
CA GLY A 66 -13.57 0.32 6.61
C GLY A 66 -14.51 -0.37 5.60
N ALA A 67 -14.38 -0.07 4.30
CA ALA A 67 -15.23 -0.65 3.26
C ALA A 67 -14.97 -2.16 3.11
N ARG A 68 -15.95 -2.87 2.55
CA ARG A 68 -15.76 -4.30 2.26
C ARG A 68 -14.73 -4.44 1.14
N TRP A 69 -13.90 -5.48 1.19
CA TRP A 69 -12.94 -5.81 0.12
C TRP A 69 -13.57 -5.85 -1.27
N LYS A 70 -14.83 -6.29 -1.39
CA LYS A 70 -15.55 -6.34 -2.67
C LYS A 70 -15.84 -4.97 -3.27
N ASP A 71 -15.84 -3.92 -2.44
CA ASP A 71 -16.10 -2.54 -2.83
C ASP A 71 -14.79 -1.80 -3.17
N LEU A 72 -13.64 -2.48 -3.15
CA LEU A 72 -12.36 -1.92 -3.55
C LEU A 72 -12.45 -1.35 -4.99
N PRO A 73 -12.05 -0.09 -5.23
CA PRO A 73 -12.09 0.52 -6.54
C PRO A 73 -11.32 -0.30 -7.59
N LYS A 74 -11.84 -0.32 -8.83
CA LYS A 74 -11.23 -1.06 -9.94
C LYS A 74 -9.88 -0.49 -10.42
N SER A 75 -9.49 0.68 -9.92
CA SER A 75 -8.16 1.26 -10.12
C SER A 75 -7.07 0.44 -9.42
N PHE A 76 -7.41 -0.28 -8.34
CA PHE A 76 -6.50 -1.16 -7.63
C PHE A 76 -6.49 -2.57 -8.22
N PRO A 77 -5.47 -3.38 -7.89
CA PRO A 77 -5.47 -4.80 -8.20
C PRO A 77 -6.71 -5.49 -7.61
N SER A 78 -7.06 -6.65 -8.18
CA SER A 78 -8.21 -7.45 -7.73
C SER A 78 -8.23 -7.59 -6.20
N PHE A 79 -9.39 -7.34 -5.58
CA PHE A 79 -9.54 -7.42 -4.12
C PHE A 79 -9.06 -8.76 -3.54
N THR A 80 -9.20 -9.85 -4.29
CA THR A 80 -8.70 -11.18 -3.90
C THR A 80 -7.17 -11.23 -3.81
N THR A 81 -6.47 -10.52 -4.70
CA THR A 81 -5.02 -10.40 -4.68
C THR A 81 -4.57 -9.54 -3.49
N CYS A 82 -5.21 -8.39 -3.28
CA CYS A 82 -4.91 -7.50 -2.16
C CYS A 82 -5.13 -8.21 -0.82
N TRP A 83 -6.27 -8.89 -0.64
CA TRP A 83 -6.57 -9.66 0.56
C TRP A 83 -5.55 -10.77 0.83
N ARG A 84 -5.19 -11.56 -0.19
CA ARG A 84 -4.19 -12.63 -0.03
C ARG A 84 -2.84 -12.08 0.38
N ARG A 85 -2.41 -10.96 -0.24
CA ARG A 85 -1.16 -10.29 0.13
C ARG A 85 -1.20 -9.72 1.53
N PHE A 86 -2.30 -9.06 1.89
CA PHE A 86 -2.50 -8.57 3.26
C PHE A 86 -2.34 -9.69 4.27
N LYS A 87 -3.07 -10.81 4.09
CA LYS A 87 -2.95 -11.99 4.96
C LYS A 87 -1.50 -12.48 5.05
N THR A 88 -0.83 -12.68 3.92
CA THR A 88 0.56 -13.14 3.89
C THR A 88 1.52 -12.17 4.58
N TRP A 89 1.39 -10.86 4.34
CA TRP A 89 2.26 -9.84 4.93
C TRP A 89 1.99 -9.62 6.41
N THR A 90 0.75 -9.78 6.86
CA THR A 90 0.41 -9.75 8.29
C THR A 90 0.98 -10.99 8.99
N GLU A 91 0.82 -12.18 8.40
CA GLU A 91 1.35 -13.43 8.96
C GLU A 91 2.89 -13.44 9.01
N SER A 92 3.57 -12.83 8.02
CA SER A 92 5.03 -12.70 8.00
C SER A 92 5.56 -11.52 8.82
N GLY A 93 4.70 -10.66 9.37
CA GLY A 93 5.09 -9.44 10.08
C GLY A 93 5.55 -8.27 9.20
N VAL A 94 5.66 -8.48 7.88
CA VAL A 94 6.06 -7.44 6.91
C VAL A 94 5.13 -6.24 6.95
N PHE A 95 3.81 -6.47 7.04
CA PHE A 95 2.83 -5.39 7.10
C PHE A 95 3.03 -4.53 8.35
N ARG A 96 3.30 -5.17 9.49
CA ARG A 96 3.54 -4.47 10.76
C ARG A 96 4.81 -3.62 10.69
N LEU A 97 5.90 -4.17 10.16
CA LEU A 97 7.16 -3.43 10.01
C LEU A 97 7.01 -2.24 9.06
N ALA A 98 6.30 -2.41 7.94
CA ALA A 98 6.01 -1.31 7.03
C ALA A 98 5.19 -0.21 7.72
N TRP A 99 4.16 -0.59 8.48
CA TRP A 99 3.34 0.35 9.25
C TRP A 99 4.16 1.12 10.30
N GLU A 100 5.01 0.43 11.08
CA GLU A 100 5.89 1.05 12.07
C GLU A 100 6.83 2.09 11.43
N ARG A 101 7.47 1.77 10.30
CA ARG A 101 8.33 2.71 9.57
C ARG A 101 7.57 3.96 9.09
N LEU A 102 6.35 3.78 8.58
CA LEU A 102 5.51 4.90 8.13
C LEU A 102 5.11 5.80 9.31
N VAL A 103 4.69 5.21 10.43
CA VAL A 103 4.35 5.96 11.65
C VAL A 103 5.57 6.72 12.17
N GLU A 104 6.74 6.11 12.23
CA GLU A 104 7.99 6.77 12.66
C GLU A 104 8.37 7.95 11.76
N GLN A 105 8.13 7.84 10.45
CA GLN A 105 8.34 8.95 9.53
C GLN A 105 7.40 10.12 9.84
N LEU A 106 6.09 9.84 10.01
CA LEU A 106 5.10 10.87 10.33
C LEU A 106 5.34 11.49 11.73
N GLN A 107 5.82 10.71 12.69
CA GLN A 107 6.26 11.22 13.99
C GLN A 107 7.41 12.22 13.84
N ARG A 108 8.42 11.89 13.03
CA ARG A 108 9.58 12.77 12.77
C ARG A 108 9.18 14.07 12.07
N GLU A 109 8.18 14.02 11.21
CA GLU A 109 7.63 15.20 10.53
C GLU A 109 6.68 16.03 11.42
N GLY A 110 6.39 15.57 12.64
CA GLY A 110 5.46 16.24 13.56
C GLY A 110 4.01 16.23 13.06
N GLN A 111 3.66 15.32 12.16
CA GLN A 111 2.32 15.22 11.56
C GLN A 111 1.35 14.35 12.37
N LEU A 112 1.84 13.67 13.42
CA LEU A 112 0.98 12.90 14.31
C LEU A 112 0.68 13.72 15.57
N ASP A 113 -0.57 14.16 15.64
CA ASP A 113 -1.13 14.67 16.87
C ASP A 113 -1.57 13.50 17.77
N TRP A 114 -0.74 13.19 18.77
CA TRP A 114 -1.03 12.15 19.75
C TRP A 114 -2.12 12.54 20.76
N THR A 115 -2.56 13.82 20.77
CA THR A 115 -3.67 14.26 21.63
C THR A 115 -5.05 13.90 21.08
N GLU A 116 -5.18 13.58 19.79
CA GLU A 116 -6.42 13.06 19.16
C GLU A 116 -6.31 11.56 18.82
N GLY A 117 -5.85 10.75 19.77
CA GLY A 117 -5.82 9.30 19.63
C GLY A 117 -7.23 8.68 19.64
N MET A 118 -7.88 8.59 18.49
CA MET A 118 -9.17 7.89 18.36
C MET A 118 -8.94 6.38 18.35
N ALA A 119 -8.86 5.79 19.55
CA ALA A 119 -8.94 4.34 19.73
C ALA A 119 -10.42 3.92 19.69
N ASP A 120 -10.96 3.60 18.50
CA ASP A 120 -12.18 2.79 18.42
C ASP A 120 -11.80 1.34 18.79
N GLY A 121 -11.93 1.03 20.06
CA GLY A 121 -12.00 -0.33 20.57
C GLY A 121 -13.44 -0.69 20.85
N THR A 122 -14.24 -0.99 19.83
CA THR A 122 -15.53 -1.68 20.05
C THR A 122 -15.25 -3.16 20.33
N PHE A 123 -14.99 -3.48 21.59
CA PHE A 123 -15.04 -4.86 22.08
C PHE A 123 -16.50 -5.23 22.33
N ALA A 124 -16.99 -6.28 21.66
CA ALA A 124 -18.27 -6.93 21.95
C ALA A 124 -18.10 -8.02 23.03
#